data_AF-A0A940YVW3-F1
#
_entry.id   AF-A0A940YVW3-F1
#
_cell.length_a   1.000
_cell.length_b   1.000
_cell.length_c   1.000
_cell.angle_alpha   90.00
_cell.angle_beta   90.00
_cell.angle_gamma   90.00
#
_symmetry.space_group_name_H-M   'P 1'
#
loop_
_entity.id
_entity.type
_entity.pdbx_description
1 polymer ?
#
loop_
_entity_poly.entity_id
_entity_poly.type
_entity_poly.pdbx_seq_one_letter_code
_entity_poly.pdbx_strand_id
1 'polypeptide(L)'
;MVSVEGSTQFSESSTVVLRHLFHLALLSASTRIPEMRLPRLLILDGIEDGGMELERSYRLQEIIVEECSRFECDYQLIFSTSQISPKLENDAYVVARQFSENSRSLAIL
;
A
#
# COMPACT_ATOMS: atom_id res chain seq x y z
N MET A 1 -14.49 1.62 -12.74
CA MET A 1 -15.20 0.87 -11.69
C MET A 1 -14.74 -0.57 -11.78
N VAL A 2 -14.17 -1.13 -10.70
CA VAL A 2 -13.71 -2.54 -10.66
C VAL A 2 -14.92 -3.41 -10.32
N SER A 3 -15.10 -4.54 -11.03
CA SER A 3 -16.16 -5.52 -10.77
C SER A 3 -15.51 -6.83 -10.35
N VAL A 4 -16.06 -7.48 -9.32
CA VAL A 4 -15.65 -8.81 -8.86
C VAL A 4 -16.88 -9.71 -8.95
N GLU A 5 -16.78 -10.78 -9.75
CA GLU A 5 -17.86 -11.75 -9.97
C GLU A 5 -19.21 -11.15 -10.39
N GLY A 6 -19.19 -10.02 -11.11
CA GLY A 6 -20.42 -9.34 -11.58
C GLY A 6 -21.07 -8.42 -10.55
N SER A 7 -20.58 -8.38 -9.30
CA SER A 7 -21.00 -7.39 -8.31
C SER A 7 -20.20 -6.09 -8.46
N THR A 8 -20.90 -4.98 -8.25
CA THR A 8 -20.33 -3.62 -8.23
C THR A 8 -20.63 -2.89 -6.91
N GLN A 9 -21.38 -3.53 -6.00
CA GLN A 9 -21.70 -3.01 -4.67
C GLN A 9 -20.80 -3.67 -3.65
N PHE A 10 -19.82 -2.91 -3.15
CA PHE A 10 -18.89 -3.32 -2.10
C PHE A 10 -18.95 -2.30 -0.96
N SER A 11 -18.54 -2.71 0.25
CA SER A 11 -18.27 -1.74 1.31
C SER A 11 -17.18 -0.77 0.87
N GLU A 12 -17.22 0.47 1.37
CA GLU A 12 -16.17 1.47 1.09
C GLU A 12 -14.77 0.92 1.38
N SER A 13 -14.56 0.28 2.53
CA SER A 13 -13.28 -0.35 2.87
C SER A 13 -12.86 -1.47 1.89
N SER A 14 -13.80 -2.19 1.27
CA SER A 14 -13.47 -3.19 0.24
C SER A 14 -13.11 -2.54 -1.09
N THR A 15 -13.80 -1.46 -1.46
CA THR A 15 -13.45 -0.64 -2.63
C THR A 15 -12.04 -0.06 -2.49
N VAL A 16 -11.66 0.40 -1.30
CA VAL A 16 -10.31 0.88 -1.00
C VAL A 16 -9.29 -0.24 -1.19
N VAL A 17 -9.51 -1.43 -0.62
CA VAL A 17 -8.61 -2.58 -0.83
C VAL A 17 -8.48 -2.93 -2.32
N LEU A 18 -9.60 -3.06 -3.02
CA LEU A 18 -9.61 -3.40 -4.45
C LEU A 18 -8.87 -2.36 -5.30
N ARG A 19 -9.04 -1.06 -5.00
CA ARG A 19 -8.32 0.03 -5.68
C ARG A 19 -6.80 -0.14 -5.55
N HIS A 20 -6.31 -0.38 -4.33
CA HIS A 20 -4.89 -0.54 -4.08
C HIS A 20 -4.32 -1.82 -4.72
N LEU A 21 -5.04 -2.94 -4.62
CA LEU A 21 -4.65 -4.20 -5.24
C LEU A 21 -4.63 -4.11 -6.77
N PHE A 22 -5.55 -3.35 -7.38
CA PHE A 22 -5.53 -3.11 -8.81
C PHE A 22 -4.26 -2.36 -9.25
N HIS A 23 -3.85 -1.32 -8.52
CA HIS A 23 -2.60 -0.61 -8.81
C HIS A 23 -1.35 -1.46 -8.57
N LEU A 24 -1.34 -2.26 -7.50
CA LEU A 24 -0.28 -3.23 -7.25
C LEU A 24 -0.17 -4.27 -8.38
N ALA A 25 -1.30 -4.75 -8.89
CA ALA A 25 -1.35 -5.67 -10.03
C ALA A 25 -0.79 -5.04 -11.31
N LEU A 26 -1.06 -3.74 -11.55
CA LEU A 26 -0.46 -3.01 -12.68
C LEU A 26 1.07 -2.89 -12.54
N LEU A 27 1.56 -2.58 -11.33
CA LEU A 27 3.00 -2.58 -11.06
C LEU A 27 3.60 -3.98 -11.30
N SER A 28 2.99 -5.02 -10.74
CA SER A 28 3.41 -6.42 -10.93
C SER A 28 3.39 -6.84 -12.40
N ALA A 29 2.42 -6.39 -13.20
CA ALA A 29 2.41 -6.63 -14.64
C ALA A 29 3.58 -5.93 -15.34
N SER A 30 3.92 -4.69 -14.94
CA SER A 30 5.03 -3.93 -15.52
C SER A 30 6.42 -4.51 -15.23
N THR A 31 6.55 -5.36 -14.20
CA THR A 31 7.80 -6.08 -13.91
C THR A 31 7.94 -7.34 -14.77
N ARG A 32 6.82 -7.90 -15.27
CA ARG A 32 6.78 -9.16 -16.03
C ARG A 32 6.67 -8.98 -17.54
N ILE A 33 6.14 -7.85 -18.01
CA ILE A 33 5.91 -7.55 -19.44
C ILE A 33 6.94 -6.51 -19.89
N PRO A 34 8.01 -6.89 -20.63
CA PRO A 34 9.08 -5.98 -21.02
C PRO A 34 8.62 -4.78 -21.86
N GLU A 35 7.57 -4.96 -22.68
CA GLU A 35 7.04 -3.93 -23.57
C GLU A 35 6.11 -2.94 -22.84
N MET A 36 5.72 -3.24 -21.60
CA MET A 36 4.82 -2.40 -20.82
C MET A 36 5.55 -1.14 -20.37
N ARG A 37 5.14 0.01 -20.93
CA ARG A 37 5.76 1.33 -20.65
C ARG A 37 5.25 1.99 -19.36
N LEU A 38 4.66 1.22 -18.46
CA LEU A 38 4.25 1.75 -17.17
C LEU A 38 5.51 1.94 -16.31
N PRO A 39 5.75 3.15 -15.76
CA PRO A 39 6.87 3.34 -14.85
C PRO A 39 6.71 2.45 -13.62
N ARG A 40 7.80 1.81 -13.19
CA ARG A 40 7.86 0.95 -12.00
C ARG A 40 7.97 1.79 -10.72
N LEU A 41 7.19 2.86 -10.65
CA LEU A 41 7.06 3.76 -9.51
C LEU A 41 5.58 3.81 -9.14
N LEU A 42 5.27 3.45 -7.90
CA LEU A 42 3.90 3.48 -7.38
C LEU A 42 3.87 4.22 -6.03
N ILE A 43 2.98 5.20 -5.93
CA ILE A 43 2.71 5.91 -4.68
C ILE A 43 1.28 5.63 -4.29
N LEU A 44 1.06 5.09 -3.09
CA LEU A 44 -0.25 4.77 -2.54
C LEU A 44 -0.50 5.66 -1.32
N ASP A 45 -1.67 6.30 -1.29
CA ASP A 45 -2.11 7.10 -0.15
C ASP A 45 -3.52 6.67 0.26
N GLY A 46 -3.84 6.85 1.54
CA GLY A 46 -5.14 6.45 2.09
C GLY A 46 -5.37 4.93 2.06
N ILE A 47 -4.34 4.13 2.36
CA ILE A 47 -4.46 2.66 2.37
C ILE A 47 -5.42 2.13 3.46
N GLU A 48 -5.75 2.98 4.43
CA GLU A 48 -6.65 2.71 5.56
C GLU A 48 -7.98 3.49 5.47
N ASP A 49 -8.25 4.14 4.33
CA ASP A 49 -9.48 4.90 4.09
C ASP A 49 -10.75 4.03 4.14
N GLY A 50 -11.91 4.70 4.18
CA GLY A 50 -13.20 4.03 3.99
C GLY A 50 -13.67 3.23 5.22
N GLY A 51 -13.20 3.61 6.40
CA GLY A 51 -13.52 2.91 7.66
C GLY A 51 -12.91 1.52 7.70
N MET A 52 -11.68 1.38 7.21
CA MET A 52 -10.99 0.09 7.21
C MET A 52 -10.61 -0.32 8.63
N GLU A 53 -11.02 -1.51 9.04
CA GLU A 53 -10.54 -2.13 10.27
C GLU A 53 -9.02 -2.28 10.25
N LEU A 54 -8.39 -2.05 11.40
CA LEU A 54 -6.93 -2.03 11.52
C LEU A 54 -6.27 -3.32 11.02
N GLU A 55 -6.83 -4.48 11.37
CA GLU A 55 -6.32 -5.78 10.92
C GLU A 55 -6.34 -5.91 9.39
N ARG A 56 -7.32 -5.31 8.71
CA ARG A 56 -7.40 -5.32 7.25
C ARG A 56 -6.35 -4.39 6.62
N SER A 57 -6.12 -3.23 7.23
CA SER A 57 -5.04 -2.32 6.82
C SER A 57 -3.68 -3.01 6.92
N TYR A 58 -3.40 -3.65 8.07
CA TYR A 58 -2.16 -4.43 8.24
C TYR A 58 -2.03 -5.54 7.21
N ARG A 59 -3.11 -6.27 6.95
CA ARG A 59 -3.09 -7.33 5.93
C ARG A 59 -2.81 -6.79 4.53
N LEU A 60 -3.37 -5.64 4.17
CA LEU A 60 -3.10 -5.00 2.88
C LEU A 60 -1.62 -4.60 2.77
N GLN A 61 -1.04 -4.02 3.81
CA GLN A 61 0.39 -3.65 3.86
C GLN A 61 1.28 -4.89 3.68
N GLU A 62 0.98 -5.98 4.39
CA GLU A 62 1.72 -7.25 4.27
C GLU A 62 1.64 -7.83 2.86
N ILE A 63 0.45 -7.83 2.23
CA ILE A 63 0.26 -8.30 0.84
C ILE A 63 1.08 -7.45 -0.14
N ILE A 64 1.12 -6.13 0.06
CA ILE A 64 1.91 -5.23 -0.79
C ILE A 64 3.39 -5.60 -0.71
N VAL A 65 3.94 -5.73 0.49
CA VAL A 65 5.36 -6.08 0.70
C VAL A 65 5.66 -7.49 0.18
N GLU A 66 4.78 -8.45 0.42
CA GLU A 66 4.94 -9.84 -0.05
C GLU A 66 5.01 -9.89 -1.59
N GLU A 67 4.09 -9.23 -2.31
CA GLU A 67 4.13 -9.23 -3.77
C GLU A 67 5.36 -8.49 -4.31
N CYS A 68 5.74 -7.37 -3.70
CA CYS A 68 6.92 -6.60 -4.09
C CYS A 68 8.24 -7.39 -3.91
N SER A 69 8.31 -8.27 -2.89
CA SER A 69 9.47 -9.13 -2.65
C SER A 69 9.78 -10.09 -3.81
N ARG A 70 8.83 -10.29 -4.73
CA ARG A 70 8.92 -11.22 -5.86
C ARG A 70 9.43 -10.56 -7.15
N PHE A 71 9.68 -9.25 -7.14
CA PHE A 71 10.11 -8.52 -8.33
C PHE A 71 11.62 -8.65 -8.53
N GLU A 72 12.04 -9.02 -9.74
CA GLU A 72 13.45 -9.24 -10.12
C GLU A 72 14.07 -8.05 -10.87
N CYS A 73 13.45 -6.88 -10.78
CA CYS A 73 13.88 -5.66 -11.47
C CYS A 73 13.79 -4.45 -10.55
N ASP A 74 14.41 -3.33 -10.93
CA ASP A 74 14.28 -2.10 -10.16
C ASP A 74 12.84 -1.57 -10.18
N TYR A 75 12.35 -1.22 -9.00
CA TYR A 75 11.06 -0.57 -8.78
C TYR A 75 11.11 0.26 -7.49
N GLN A 76 10.13 1.14 -7.32
CA GLN A 76 9.91 1.84 -6.07
C GLN A 76 8.42 1.89 -5.76
N LEU A 77 8.04 1.43 -4.58
CA LEU A 77 6.70 1.58 -4.04
C LEU A 77 6.78 2.34 -2.72
N ILE A 78 6.01 3.42 -2.63
CA ILE A 78 5.89 4.25 -1.43
C ILE A 78 4.42 4.23 -1.01
N PHE A 79 4.15 3.93 0.26
CA PHE A 79 2.82 4.11 0.82
C PHE A 79 2.87 4.83 2.17
N SER A 80 1.86 5.67 2.41
CA SER A 80 1.63 6.34 3.69
C SER A 80 0.64 5.53 4.53
N THR A 81 0.91 5.44 5.84
CA THR A 81 -0.02 4.89 6.82
C THR A 81 0.19 5.54 8.17
N SER A 82 -0.91 5.73 8.91
CA SER A 82 -0.89 6.17 10.30
C SER A 82 -0.61 5.03 11.27
N GLN A 83 -0.89 3.78 10.88
CA GLN A 83 -0.67 2.58 11.67
C GLN A 83 0.02 1.51 10.82
N ILE A 84 1.33 1.37 11.00
CA ILE A 84 2.15 0.37 10.33
C ILE A 84 1.87 -1.03 10.90
N SER A 85 1.83 -2.07 10.05
CA SER A 85 1.79 -3.45 10.54
C SER A 85 3.00 -3.71 11.43
N PRO A 86 2.82 -4.29 12.63
CA PRO A 86 3.92 -4.64 13.53
C PRO A 86 4.98 -5.55 12.89
N LYS A 87 4.63 -6.31 11.84
CA LYS A 87 5.58 -7.15 11.10
C LYS A 87 6.50 -6.36 10.17
N LEU A 88 6.08 -5.16 9.79
CA LEU A 88 6.76 -4.28 8.85
C LEU A 88 7.43 -3.08 9.55
N GLU A 89 7.23 -2.93 10.86
CA GLU A 89 7.81 -1.88 11.68
C GLU A 89 9.31 -2.14 11.93
N ASN A 90 10.13 -1.89 10.90
CA ASN A 90 11.57 -1.98 10.96
C ASN A 90 12.23 -1.02 9.96
N ASP A 91 13.53 -0.80 10.13
CA ASP A 91 14.33 0.17 9.35
C ASP A 91 14.42 -0.16 7.85
N ALA A 92 14.05 -1.38 7.43
CA ALA A 92 14.04 -1.73 6.01
C ALA A 92 12.84 -1.12 5.26
N TYR A 93 11.73 -0.89 5.95
CA TYR A 93 10.48 -0.38 5.34
C TYR A 93 10.09 1.01 5.84
N VAL A 94 10.50 1.38 7.05
CA VAL A 94 10.09 2.63 7.69
C VAL A 94 11.20 3.67 7.58
N VAL A 95 10.93 4.73 6.81
CA VAL A 95 11.91 5.81 6.54
C VAL A 95 11.75 6.98 7.53
N ALA A 96 10.65 7.04 8.27
CA ALA A 96 10.31 8.17 9.14
C ALA A 96 9.96 7.71 10.56
N ARG A 97 10.26 8.58 11.54
CA ARG A 97 9.86 8.37 12.93
C ARG A 97 8.33 8.28 13.05
N GLN A 98 7.85 7.41 13.94
CA GLN A 98 6.45 7.40 14.32
C GLN A 98 6.09 8.72 15.02
N PHE A 99 5.01 9.36 14.59
CA PHE A 99 4.49 10.56 15.24
C PHE A 99 3.54 10.16 16.37
N SER A 100 3.69 10.83 17.52
CA SER A 100 2.80 10.68 18.66
C SER A 100 2.53 12.04 19.29
N GLU A 101 1.61 12.13 20.25
CA GLU A 101 1.38 13.38 20.98
C GLU A 101 2.66 13.93 21.62
N ASN A 102 3.53 13.03 22.09
CA ASN A 102 4.84 13.34 22.68
C ASN A 102 5.93 13.55 21.62
N SER A 103 5.73 13.06 20.40
CA SER A 103 6.67 13.13 19.28
C SER A 103 5.99 13.74 18.05
N ARG A 104 5.69 15.04 18.14
CA ARG A 104 4.99 15.78 17.08
C ARG A 104 5.84 15.93 15.81
N SER A 105 5.17 16.19 14.70
CA SER A 105 5.82 16.44 13.40
C SER A 105 6.79 17.62 13.44
N LEU A 106 6.40 18.71 14.10
CA LEU A 106 7.24 19.86 14.40
C LEU A 106 7.85 19.73 15.81
N ALA A 107 9.19 19.67 15.87
CA ALA A 107 9.92 19.89 17.11
C ALA A 107 10.03 21.40 17.32
N ILE A 108 9.10 21.97 18.09
CA ILE A 108 9.23 23.35 18.55
C ILE A 108 10.15 23.31 19.78
N LEU A 109 11.30 23.99 19.70
CA LEU A 109 12.24 24.17 20.80
C LEU A 109 11.58 24.89 21.99
#